data_AF-A0A158DM48-F1
#
_entry.id   AF-A0A158DM48-F1
#
_cell.length_a   1.000
_cell.length_b   1.000
_cell.length_c   1.000
_cell.angle_alpha   90.00
_cell.angle_beta   90.00
_cell.angle_gamma   90.00
#
_symmetry.space_group_name_H-M   'P 1'
#
loop_
_entity.id
_entity.type
_entity.pdbx_description
1 polymer ?
#
loop_
_entity_poly.entity_id
_entity_poly.type
_entity_poly.pdbx_seq_one_letter_code
_entity_poly.pdbx_strand_id
1 'polypeptide(L)'
;MNERRRAAGFSLLELMIALGVVAIIATFAIPAYRAHVTKAHRLDAAAAVIRAVQFVETARLAQASENGNASALSTGLDQAPSNGAAVYRLAVLPESSTNGGYAIEAAPVVSGAMQDDACGTFVMEATGLRWNHAPAATTPLDAARSAACWAGRS
;
A
#
# COMPACT_ATOMS: atom_id res chain seq x y z
N MET A 1 -7.31 62.92 20.37
CA MET A 1 -5.90 62.53 20.15
C MET A 1 -5.89 61.09 19.67
N ASN A 2 -5.58 60.85 18.40
CA ASN A 2 -5.58 59.49 17.83
C ASN A 2 -4.26 58.79 18.17
N GLU A 3 -4.29 57.96 19.20
CA GLU A 3 -3.24 56.97 19.52
C GLU A 3 -3.17 55.96 18.36
N ARG A 4 -2.22 56.15 17.43
CA ARG A 4 -1.88 55.12 16.44
C ARG A 4 -1.22 53.96 17.19
N ARG A 5 -1.97 52.89 17.45
CA ARG A 5 -1.40 51.60 17.86
C ARG A 5 -0.35 51.18 16.81
N ARG A 6 0.93 51.24 17.17
CA ARG A 6 2.00 50.64 16.36
C ARG A 6 1.75 49.14 16.37
N ALA A 7 1.44 48.56 15.21
CA ALA A 7 1.45 47.12 15.06
C ALA A 7 2.88 46.64 15.34
N ALA A 8 3.07 45.87 16.43
CA ALA A 8 4.34 45.23 16.72
C ALA A 8 4.54 44.13 15.67
N GLY A 9 5.50 44.32 14.77
CA GLY A 9 5.94 43.29 13.84
C GLY A 9 6.91 42.32 14.51
N PHE A 10 6.94 41.07 14.02
CA PHE A 10 7.92 40.06 14.42
C PHE A 10 9.35 40.54 14.11
N SER A 11 10.29 40.27 15.01
CA SER A 11 11.70 40.57 14.75
C SER A 11 12.33 39.51 13.83
N LEU A 12 13.38 39.89 13.08
CA LEU A 12 14.12 38.94 12.24
C LEU A 12 14.73 37.80 13.08
N LEU A 13 15.18 38.12 14.30
CA LEU A 13 15.71 37.14 15.24
C LEU A 13 14.64 36.13 15.67
N GLU A 14 13.43 36.60 15.95
CA GLU A 14 12.30 35.75 16.34
C GLU A 14 11.90 34.78 15.21
N LEU A 15 11.91 35.25 13.96
CA LEU A 15 11.70 34.39 12.80
C LEU A 15 12.81 33.34 12.66
N MET A 16 14.08 33.72 12.84
CA MET A 16 15.21 32.78 12.78
C MET A 16 15.11 31.69 13.86
N ILE A 17 14.74 32.06 15.08
CA ILE A 17 14.51 31.11 16.18
C ILE A 17 13.34 30.19 15.84
N ALA A 18 12.21 30.73 15.36
CA ALA A 18 11.04 29.94 14.98
C ALA A 18 11.38 28.92 13.87
N LEU A 19 12.10 29.34 12.83
CA LEU A 19 12.55 28.43 11.75
C LEU A 19 13.52 27.37 12.27
N GLY A 20 14.42 27.73 13.19
CA GLY A 20 15.32 26.78 13.83
C GLY A 20 14.56 25.69 14.60
N VAL A 21 13.54 26.06 15.37
CA VAL A 21 12.69 25.10 16.09
C VAL A 21 11.93 24.19 15.11
N VAL A 22 11.35 24.75 14.04
CA VAL A 22 10.64 23.96 13.02
C VAL A 22 11.57 22.95 12.34
N ALA A 23 12.81 23.33 12.02
CA ALA A 23 13.77 22.43 11.39
C ALA A 23 14.13 21.23 12.30
N ILE A 24 14.28 21.47 13.60
CA ILE A 24 14.52 20.40 14.58
C ILE A 24 13.33 19.43 14.63
N ILE A 25 12.10 19.95 14.69
CA ILE A 25 10.88 19.13 14.71
C ILE A 25 10.74 18.31 13.43
N ALA A 26 10.95 18.94 12.27
CA ALA A 26 10.79 18.32 10.95
C ALA A 26 11.68 17.07 10.78
N THR A 27 12.86 17.06 11.40
CA THR A 27 13.81 15.94 11.35
C THR A 27 13.21 14.63 11.87
N PHE A 28 12.33 14.70 12.88
CA PHE A 28 11.66 13.52 13.45
C PHE A 28 10.24 13.33 12.90
N ALA A 29 9.52 14.44 12.68
CA ALA A 29 8.13 14.41 12.26
C ALA A 29 7.98 13.82 10.84
N ILE A 30 8.84 14.20 9.91
CA ILE A 30 8.76 13.73 8.50
C ILE A 30 8.97 12.22 8.39
N PRO A 31 10.06 11.60 8.91
CA PRO A 31 10.23 10.15 8.81
C PRO A 31 9.15 9.38 9.56
N ALA A 32 8.71 9.87 10.73
CA ALA A 32 7.63 9.23 11.49
C ALA A 32 6.31 9.22 10.69
N TYR A 33 5.94 10.36 10.07
CA TYR A 33 4.75 10.44 9.24
C TYR A 33 4.85 9.53 8.01
N ARG A 34 6.00 9.52 7.32
CA ARG A 34 6.22 8.62 6.17
C ARG A 34 6.07 7.15 6.56
N ALA A 35 6.66 6.73 7.68
CA ALA A 35 6.53 5.37 8.18
C ALA A 35 5.06 4.99 8.49
N HIS A 36 4.30 5.93 9.07
CA HIS A 36 2.87 5.73 9.33
C HIS A 36 2.07 5.53 8.03
N VAL A 37 2.30 6.38 7.03
CA VAL A 37 1.62 6.30 5.73
C VAL A 37 1.99 5.02 4.97
N THR A 38 3.28 4.66 4.93
CA THR A 38 3.75 3.39 4.35
C THR A 38 3.07 2.19 5.00
N LYS A 39 2.97 2.18 6.34
CA LYS A 39 2.26 1.12 7.07
C LYS A 39 0.78 1.06 6.70
N ALA A 40 0.11 2.20 6.58
CA ALA A 40 -1.28 2.25 6.13
C ALA A 40 -1.44 1.65 4.73
N HIS A 41 -0.57 2.02 3.78
CA HIS A 41 -0.60 1.48 2.42
C HIS A 41 -0.35 -0.04 2.36
N ARG A 42 0.54 -0.58 3.18
CA ARG A 42 0.75 -2.04 3.28
C ARG A 42 -0.50 -2.77 3.78
N LEU A 43 -1.17 -2.21 4.78
CA LEU A 43 -2.43 -2.76 5.30
C LEU A 43 -3.55 -2.68 4.26
N ASP A 44 -3.64 -1.57 3.52
CA ASP A 44 -4.60 -1.39 2.44
C ASP A 44 -4.36 -2.40 1.31
N ALA A 45 -3.10 -2.62 0.93
CA ALA A 45 -2.73 -3.61 -0.08
C ALA A 45 -3.12 -5.03 0.36
N ALA A 46 -2.75 -5.45 1.58
CA ALA A 46 -3.11 -6.75 2.12
C ALA A 46 -4.63 -6.95 2.20
N ALA A 47 -5.36 -5.92 2.63
CA ALA A 47 -6.82 -5.96 2.67
C ALA A 47 -7.45 -6.01 1.27
N ALA A 48 -6.89 -5.30 0.30
CA ALA A 48 -7.33 -5.35 -1.09
C ALA A 48 -7.14 -6.74 -1.70
N VAL A 49 -5.99 -7.38 -1.46
CA VAL A 49 -5.75 -8.77 -1.91
C VAL A 49 -6.79 -9.72 -1.32
N ILE A 50 -7.09 -9.62 -0.02
CA ILE A 50 -8.11 -10.46 0.62
C ILE A 50 -9.50 -10.25 -0.01
N ARG A 51 -9.90 -8.99 -0.27
CA ARG A 51 -11.18 -8.70 -0.93
C ARG A 51 -11.23 -9.23 -2.37
N ALA A 52 -10.14 -9.10 -3.11
CA ALA A 52 -10.02 -9.62 -4.47
C ALA A 52 -10.10 -11.15 -4.50
N VAL A 53 -9.43 -11.85 -3.57
CA VAL A 53 -9.57 -13.30 -3.37
C VAL A 53 -11.03 -13.69 -3.12
N GLN A 54 -11.71 -13.04 -2.17
CA GLN A 54 -13.13 -13.29 -1.89
C GLN A 54 -14.04 -13.07 -3.11
N PHE A 55 -13.75 -12.06 -3.92
CA PHE A 55 -14.47 -11.81 -5.15
C PHE A 55 -14.26 -12.93 -6.18
N VAL A 56 -13.01 -13.35 -6.40
CA VAL A 56 -12.70 -14.45 -7.33
C VAL A 56 -13.34 -15.76 -6.87
N GLU A 57 -13.32 -16.07 -5.58
CA GLU A 57 -13.98 -17.26 -5.04
C GLU A 57 -15.50 -17.23 -5.27
N THR A 58 -16.16 -16.12 -4.97
CA THR A 58 -17.62 -16.00 -5.18
C THR A 58 -17.99 -16.03 -6.66
N ALA A 59 -17.20 -15.39 -7.52
CA ALA A 59 -17.35 -15.46 -8.96
C ALA A 59 -17.18 -16.90 -9.48
N ARG A 60 -16.18 -17.64 -9.01
CA ARG A 60 -15.97 -19.05 -9.39
C ARG A 60 -17.11 -19.96 -8.95
N LEU A 61 -17.64 -19.79 -7.75
CA LEU A 61 -18.81 -20.56 -7.30
C LEU A 61 -20.05 -20.27 -8.17
N ALA A 62 -20.22 -19.03 -8.64
CA ALA A 62 -21.30 -18.67 -9.55
C ALA A 62 -21.05 -19.14 -11.01
N GLN A 63 -19.79 -19.05 -11.48
CA GLN A 63 -19.37 -19.36 -12.86
C GLN A 63 -19.01 -20.82 -13.09
N ALA A 64 -18.88 -21.66 -12.05
CA ALA A 64 -18.82 -23.11 -12.20
C ALA A 64 -20.05 -23.68 -12.97
N SER A 65 -21.10 -22.87 -13.14
CA SER A 65 -22.24 -23.16 -14.02
C SER A 65 -22.00 -22.85 -15.51
N GLU A 66 -21.08 -21.94 -15.87
CA GLU A 66 -20.84 -21.51 -17.27
C GLU A 66 -19.36 -21.18 -17.55
N ASN A 67 -18.62 -22.16 -18.08
CA ASN A 67 -17.39 -22.03 -18.89
C ASN A 67 -16.31 -21.04 -18.37
N GLY A 68 -15.63 -21.40 -17.28
CA GLY A 68 -14.15 -21.54 -17.22
C GLY A 68 -13.20 -20.35 -17.50
N ASN A 69 -13.65 -19.11 -17.63
CA ASN A 69 -12.74 -17.97 -17.80
C ASN A 69 -12.28 -17.39 -16.45
N ALA A 70 -10.97 -17.12 -16.33
CA ALA A 70 -10.40 -16.40 -15.18
C ALA A 70 -11.12 -15.06 -14.98
N SER A 71 -11.77 -14.88 -13.84
CA SER A 71 -12.54 -13.68 -13.53
C SER A 71 -11.60 -12.49 -13.43
N ALA A 72 -11.70 -11.54 -14.38
CA ALA A 72 -11.00 -10.27 -14.27
C ALA A 72 -11.51 -9.49 -13.05
N LEU A 73 -10.62 -8.81 -12.33
CA LEU A 73 -11.03 -7.96 -11.21
C LEU A 73 -11.90 -6.82 -11.73
N SER A 74 -13.01 -6.57 -11.04
CA SER A 74 -13.89 -5.44 -11.35
C SER A 74 -13.25 -4.11 -10.93
N THR A 75 -13.69 -3.02 -11.55
CA THR A 75 -13.28 -1.66 -11.17
C THR A 75 -13.50 -1.42 -9.68
N GLY A 76 -12.43 -1.09 -8.96
CA GLY A 76 -12.44 -0.88 -7.50
C GLY A 76 -11.88 -2.06 -6.69
N LEU A 77 -11.62 -3.20 -7.33
CA LEU A 77 -10.83 -4.32 -6.79
C LEU A 77 -9.45 -4.45 -7.43
N ASP A 78 -9.18 -3.67 -8.49
CA ASP A 78 -7.95 -3.64 -9.29
C ASP A 78 -6.88 -2.70 -8.72
N GLN A 79 -7.14 -2.06 -7.58
CA GLN A 79 -6.20 -1.12 -6.95
C GLN A 79 -6.36 -1.01 -5.43
N ALA A 80 -5.29 -0.57 -4.77
CA ALA A 80 -5.32 -0.12 -3.39
C ALA A 80 -4.68 1.29 -3.27
N PRO A 81 -5.28 2.23 -2.52
CA PRO A 81 -6.64 2.17 -1.96
C PRO A 81 -7.72 1.99 -3.06
N SER A 82 -8.90 1.49 -2.69
CA SER A 82 -9.98 1.21 -3.67
C SER A 82 -10.53 2.49 -4.32
N ASN A 83 -10.32 3.64 -3.67
CA ASN A 83 -10.71 4.96 -4.13
C ASN A 83 -9.51 5.92 -4.14
N GLY A 84 -9.56 6.92 -5.01
CA GLY A 84 -8.50 7.93 -5.13
C GLY A 84 -7.31 7.46 -5.98
N ALA A 85 -6.13 7.98 -5.68
CA ALA A 85 -4.91 7.65 -6.40
C ALA A 85 -4.40 6.27 -6.01
N ALA A 86 -4.16 5.41 -7.01
CA ALA A 86 -3.63 4.09 -6.78
C ALA A 86 -2.20 4.13 -6.27
N VAL A 87 -1.94 3.38 -5.21
CA VAL A 87 -0.60 3.13 -4.67
C VAL A 87 -0.15 1.72 -5.04
N TYR A 88 -1.09 0.78 -5.10
CA TYR A 88 -0.90 -0.58 -5.58
C TYR A 88 -1.90 -0.91 -6.71
N ARG A 89 -1.47 -1.73 -7.65
CA ARG A 89 -2.32 -2.34 -8.69
C ARG A 89 -2.50 -3.83 -8.39
N LEU A 90 -3.73 -4.31 -8.51
CA LEU A 90 -4.05 -5.70 -8.28
C LEU A 90 -4.25 -6.42 -9.60
N ALA A 91 -3.77 -7.66 -9.67
CA ALA A 91 -3.93 -8.52 -10.82
C ALA A 91 -4.19 -9.96 -10.38
N VAL A 92 -4.94 -10.68 -11.22
CA VAL A 92 -5.12 -12.13 -11.11
C VAL A 92 -3.99 -12.76 -11.91
N LEU A 93 -3.16 -13.54 -11.23
CA LEU A 93 -2.12 -14.35 -11.85
C LEU A 93 -2.72 -15.65 -12.40
N PRO A 94 -2.14 -16.19 -13.49
CA PRO A 94 -2.67 -17.38 -14.15
C PRO A 94 -2.74 -18.60 -13.24
N GLU A 95 -3.62 -19.52 -13.62
CA GLU A 95 -3.81 -20.78 -12.90
C GLU A 95 -2.54 -21.65 -12.97
N SER A 96 -2.18 -22.28 -11.84
CA SER A 96 -1.13 -23.29 -11.77
C SER A 96 -1.58 -24.43 -10.87
N SER A 97 -1.12 -25.65 -11.14
CA SER A 97 -1.35 -26.79 -10.24
C SER A 97 -0.75 -26.57 -8.85
N THR A 98 0.22 -25.67 -8.72
CA THR A 98 0.92 -25.39 -7.46
C THR A 98 0.28 -24.29 -6.62
N ASN A 99 -0.52 -23.39 -7.21
CA ASN A 99 -1.14 -22.25 -6.51
C ASN A 99 -2.62 -22.50 -6.15
N GLY A 100 -3.12 -23.72 -6.39
CA GLY A 100 -4.53 -24.07 -6.16
C GLY A 100 -5.49 -23.49 -7.21
N GLY A 101 -4.96 -23.04 -8.36
CA GLY A 101 -5.74 -22.62 -9.51
C GLY A 101 -5.81 -21.11 -9.73
N TYR A 102 -5.30 -20.25 -8.84
CA TYR A 102 -5.03 -18.82 -9.14
C TYR A 102 -4.17 -18.21 -8.04
N ALA A 103 -3.66 -17.00 -8.30
CA ALA A 103 -3.17 -16.13 -7.25
C ALA A 103 -3.60 -14.69 -7.51
N ILE A 104 -3.64 -13.89 -6.45
CA ILE A 104 -3.86 -12.45 -6.51
C ILE A 104 -2.60 -11.78 -6.04
N GLU A 105 -2.09 -10.84 -6.85
CA GLU A 105 -0.99 -9.99 -6.46
C GLU A 105 -1.43 -8.53 -6.33
N ALA A 106 -0.78 -7.78 -5.43
CA ALA A 106 -0.85 -6.33 -5.34
C ALA A 106 0.56 -5.76 -5.49
N ALA A 107 0.87 -5.23 -6.66
CA ALA A 107 2.19 -4.67 -7.00
C ALA A 107 2.21 -3.14 -6.79
N PRO A 108 3.27 -2.56 -6.21
CA PRO A 108 3.40 -1.11 -6.11
C PRO A 108 3.35 -0.44 -7.48
N VAL A 109 2.70 0.73 -7.57
CA VAL A 109 2.72 1.54 -8.79
C VAL A 109 4.16 2.01 -9.07
N VAL A 110 4.62 1.82 -10.30
CA VAL A 110 5.93 2.30 -10.78
C VAL A 110 6.00 3.81 -10.60
N SER A 111 7.10 4.34 -10.06
CA SER A 111 7.26 5.76 -9.67
C SER A 111 6.28 6.25 -8.59
N GLY A 112 5.55 5.34 -7.93
CA GLY A 112 4.66 5.65 -6.81
C GLY A 112 5.36 5.66 -5.45
N ALA A 113 4.64 6.09 -4.41
CA ALA A 113 5.17 6.23 -3.06
C ALA A 113 5.71 4.94 -2.42
N MET A 114 5.31 3.78 -2.95
CA MET A 114 5.67 2.45 -2.44
C MET A 114 6.65 1.69 -3.36
N GLN A 115 7.21 2.32 -4.40
CA GLN A 115 8.06 1.58 -5.37
C GLN A 115 9.30 0.93 -4.73
N ASP A 116 9.88 1.56 -3.71
CA ASP A 116 11.08 1.10 -3.02
C ASP A 116 10.74 0.48 -1.67
N ASP A 117 9.48 0.12 -1.47
CA ASP A 117 9.01 -0.45 -0.21
C ASP A 117 9.60 -1.84 0.02
N ALA A 118 10.04 -2.09 1.24
CA ALA A 118 10.64 -3.36 1.62
C ALA A 118 9.67 -4.56 1.52
N CYS A 119 8.36 -4.35 1.56
CA CYS A 119 7.39 -5.43 1.38
C CYS A 119 7.05 -5.69 -0.09
N GLY A 120 7.39 -4.78 -1.00
CA GLY A 120 7.18 -4.95 -2.43
C GLY A 120 5.75 -5.38 -2.79
N THR A 121 5.65 -6.40 -3.63
CA THR A 121 4.40 -7.00 -4.08
C THR A 121 3.87 -8.01 -3.06
N PHE A 122 2.58 -7.92 -2.73
CA PHE A 122 1.88 -8.87 -1.88
C PHE A 122 1.19 -9.92 -2.73
N VAL A 123 1.37 -11.21 -2.44
CA VAL A 123 0.74 -12.30 -3.18
C VAL A 123 -0.04 -13.23 -2.24
N MET A 124 -1.27 -13.55 -2.63
CA MET A 124 -2.07 -14.60 -2.00
C MET A 124 -2.53 -15.62 -3.04
N GLU A 125 -2.27 -16.88 -2.77
CA GLU A 125 -2.70 -18.00 -3.62
C GLU A 125 -4.06 -18.54 -3.19
N ALA A 126 -4.73 -19.30 -4.06
CA ALA A 126 -6.00 -19.97 -3.74
C ALA A 126 -5.90 -20.91 -2.53
N THR A 127 -4.70 -21.46 -2.28
CA THR A 127 -4.39 -22.29 -1.11
C THR A 127 -4.41 -21.52 0.22
N GLY A 128 -4.48 -20.18 0.16
CA GLY A 128 -4.34 -19.29 1.31
C GLY A 128 -2.88 -18.98 1.66
N LEU A 129 -1.90 -19.49 0.89
CA LEU A 129 -0.49 -19.15 1.07
C LEU A 129 -0.27 -17.66 0.80
N ARG A 130 0.44 -16.99 1.71
CA ARG A 130 0.73 -15.56 1.66
C ARG A 130 2.23 -15.34 1.63
N TRP A 131 2.69 -14.55 0.67
CA TRP A 131 4.09 -14.21 0.53
C TRP A 131 4.25 -12.85 -0.14
N ASN A 132 5.49 -12.38 -0.18
CA ASN A 132 5.86 -11.12 -0.80
C ASN A 132 7.05 -11.32 -1.71
N HIS A 133 7.24 -10.43 -2.68
CA HIS A 133 8.47 -10.36 -3.50
C HIS A 133 8.79 -8.92 -3.87
N ALA A 134 10.02 -8.67 -4.33
CA ALA A 134 10.39 -7.37 -4.85
C ALA A 134 9.60 -7.06 -6.16
N PRO A 135 9.35 -5.78 -6.47
CA PRO A 135 8.75 -5.40 -7.75
C PRO A 135 9.55 -5.99 -8.93
N ALA A 136 8.84 -6.55 -9.92
CA ALA A 136 9.43 -7.21 -11.10
C ALA A 136 10.31 -8.46 -10.83
N ALA A 137 10.38 -8.94 -9.59
CA ALA A 137 10.94 -10.25 -9.26
C ALA A 137 9.81 -11.29 -9.12
N THR A 138 10.14 -12.58 -9.20
CA THR A 138 9.22 -13.68 -8.86
C THR A 138 9.73 -14.52 -7.68
N THR A 139 10.92 -14.21 -7.18
CA THR A 139 11.51 -14.89 -6.03
C THR A 139 10.86 -14.38 -4.74
N PRO A 140 10.29 -15.27 -3.91
CA PRO A 140 9.73 -14.87 -2.63
C PRO A 140 10.77 -14.23 -1.71
N LEU A 141 10.35 -13.22 -0.95
CA LEU A 141 11.06 -12.76 0.24
C LEU A 141 11.10 -13.89 1.27
N ASP A 142 11.99 -13.76 2.24
CA ASP A 142 12.03 -14.68 3.37
C ASP A 142 10.68 -14.75 4.08
N ALA A 143 10.34 -15.93 4.61
CA ALA A 143 9.03 -16.19 5.19
C ALA A 143 8.73 -15.29 6.40
N ALA A 144 9.76 -14.95 7.19
CA ALA A 144 9.62 -14.10 8.37
C ALA A 144 9.28 -12.65 7.98
N ARG A 145 9.95 -12.11 6.96
CA ARG A 145 9.68 -10.79 6.40
C ARG A 145 8.33 -10.73 5.73
N SER A 146 7.97 -11.73 4.94
CA SER A 146 6.62 -11.83 4.38
C SER A 146 5.57 -11.81 5.50
N ALA A 147 5.72 -12.63 6.55
CA ALA A 147 4.81 -12.63 7.70
C ALA A 147 4.75 -11.27 8.42
N ALA A 148 5.87 -10.53 8.51
CA ALA A 148 5.90 -9.19 9.09
C ALA A 148 5.19 -8.14 8.22
N CYS A 149 5.30 -8.23 6.90
CA CYS A 149 4.59 -7.40 5.92
C CYS A 149 3.08 -7.61 6.01
N TRP A 150 2.64 -8.86 5.96
CA TRP A 150 1.21 -9.21 6.08
C TRP A 150 0.58 -8.86 7.43
N ALA A 151 1.39 -8.75 8.50
CA ALA A 151 0.92 -8.34 9.82
C ALA A 151 1.04 -6.83 10.08
N GLY A 152 1.55 -6.03 9.14
CA GLY A 152 1.79 -4.59 9.33
C GLY A 152 2.78 -4.28 10.46
N ARG A 153 3.71 -5.21 10.75
CA ARG A 153 4.78 -5.06 11.77
C ARG A 153 6.12 -4.60 11.20
N SER A 154 6.28 -4.66 9.89
CA SER A 154 7.44 -4.14 9.17
C SER A 154 7.29 -2.66 8.85
#